data_AF-A0A8H6WIB7-F1
#
_entry.id   AF-A0A8H6WIB7-F1
#
_cell.length_a   1.000
_cell.length_b   1.000
_cell.length_c   1.000
_cell.angle_alpha   90.00
_cell.angle_beta   90.00
_cell.angle_gamma   90.00
#
_symmetry.space_group_name_H-M   'P 1'
#
loop_
_entity.id
_entity.type
_entity.pdbx_description
1 polymer ?
#
loop_
_entity_poly.entity_id
_entity_poly.type
_entity_poly.pdbx_seq_one_letter_code
_entity_poly.pdbx_strand_id
1 'polypeptide(L)'
;MSPSSTLMFALLGASLAQGQALLKSRSTPMVYDSCKNSNDIALTFDDGPYIYLRSISDQFTAAGAKATFFMNGNNWDCIYNSDRISDVKYAYAAGHQISSHTWSHADLTSGLTNAQIEDAMYRMEEAFSRILGVLPAFVRPPYGDYNTNIENIAGGRGQSLAMWDWDTGDADGNTTAQSEALYNDVISAKVKNALILEHETEETTATTLVPYAINLFQSHGYNLVTMAQCLGVEPYQAIGIPQTQTSSWTCDGTPDPGDVCGGSSGITCETGTPTFLSTTTGTPTPTPSQYFHPSADSTKCLTAASDASGAAVELEDCVAAGSTGQSWTVSGNALQVYGTSQCLTVPGGNTADGTQLQISTCTSNNANQEWTIGSSTIQWTVEDSCVDNTGGVTTDGNPAQIWGCTGGPNQAWTRTTGPGVSSGSGETITPGASSSTCLSAPTAANGAAVVVEPCASGSASQLWTHDKNTLVIYGAYCLDLTNGDAASGTLLQIWSCTPGEGGNANQQWTVGSDTIEWAGGDFCVDLTNGVLTAGNQVQIWSCSGTSTPYANQIWNFS
;
A
#
# COMPACT_ATOMS: atom_id res chain seq x y z
N MET A 1 -16.25 -68.53 -23.81
CA MET A 1 -16.43 -67.47 -24.81
C MET A 1 -17.50 -66.52 -24.29
N SER A 2 -17.09 -65.48 -23.57
CA SER A 2 -17.96 -64.40 -23.10
C SER A 2 -17.49 -63.11 -23.75
N PRO A 3 -18.37 -62.21 -24.21
CA PRO A 3 -17.95 -60.93 -24.75
C PRO A 3 -17.65 -59.97 -23.60
N SER A 4 -16.47 -59.36 -23.63
CA SER A 4 -16.11 -58.22 -22.77
C SER A 4 -16.84 -56.98 -23.24
N SER A 5 -17.63 -56.36 -22.36
CA SER A 5 -18.18 -55.02 -22.55
C SER A 5 -17.19 -54.00 -22.00
N THR A 6 -16.57 -53.22 -22.88
CA THR A 6 -15.74 -52.06 -22.53
C THR A 6 -16.65 -50.86 -22.27
N LEU A 7 -16.69 -50.37 -21.03
CA LEU A 7 -17.35 -49.11 -20.67
C LEU A 7 -16.47 -47.94 -21.14
N MET A 8 -16.97 -47.15 -22.10
CA MET A 8 -16.42 -45.83 -22.43
C MET A 8 -16.88 -44.83 -21.35
N PHE A 9 -15.94 -44.34 -20.54
CA PHE A 9 -16.17 -43.14 -19.74
C PHE A 9 -16.04 -41.92 -20.65
N ALA A 10 -17.17 -41.29 -20.98
CA ALA A 10 -17.18 -39.95 -21.55
C ALA A 10 -16.85 -38.94 -20.43
N LEU A 11 -15.64 -38.40 -20.43
CA LEU A 11 -15.35 -37.19 -19.67
C LEU A 11 -16.09 -36.02 -20.34
N LEU A 12 -17.21 -35.59 -19.76
CA LEU A 12 -17.71 -34.24 -19.99
C LEU A 12 -16.73 -33.27 -19.31
N GLY A 13 -15.82 -32.70 -20.09
CA GLY A 13 -15.08 -31.51 -19.69
C GLY A 13 -16.07 -30.36 -19.56
N ALA A 14 -16.39 -29.96 -18.33
CA ALA A 14 -17.07 -28.70 -18.07
C ALA A 14 -16.09 -27.58 -18.41
N SER A 15 -16.31 -26.89 -19.54
CA SER A 15 -15.64 -25.63 -19.81
C SER A 15 -16.12 -24.61 -18.77
N LEU A 16 -15.25 -24.23 -17.84
CA LEU A 16 -15.47 -23.06 -16.99
C LEU A 16 -15.48 -21.85 -17.90
N ALA A 17 -16.68 -21.32 -18.19
CA ALA A 17 -16.82 -20.01 -18.78
C ALA A 17 -16.31 -19.00 -17.75
N GLN A 18 -15.10 -18.47 -17.98
CA GLN A 18 -14.55 -17.36 -17.23
C GLN A 18 -15.48 -16.15 -17.44
N GLY A 19 -16.18 -15.74 -16.39
CA GLY A 19 -17.03 -14.56 -16.42
C GLY A 19 -16.15 -13.32 -16.58
N GLN A 20 -16.21 -12.67 -17.74
CA GLN A 20 -15.66 -11.33 -17.91
C GLN A 20 -16.48 -10.37 -17.03
N ALA A 21 -15.83 -9.74 -16.05
CA ALA A 21 -16.44 -8.65 -15.31
C ALA A 21 -16.63 -7.48 -16.29
N LEU A 22 -17.88 -7.19 -16.66
CA LEU A 22 -18.21 -5.99 -17.42
C LEU A 22 -17.92 -4.77 -16.54
N LEU A 23 -16.98 -3.93 -16.97
CA LEU A 23 -16.72 -2.63 -16.37
C LEU A 23 -18.04 -1.85 -16.26
N LYS A 24 -18.32 -1.32 -15.07
CA LYS A 24 -19.54 -0.56 -14.82
C LYS A 24 -19.46 0.75 -15.62
N SER A 25 -20.12 0.79 -16.78
CA SER A 25 -20.24 1.99 -17.61
C SER A 25 -20.72 3.17 -16.75
N ARG A 26 -19.86 4.19 -16.58
CA ARG A 26 -20.28 5.48 -16.03
C ARG A 26 -21.08 6.18 -17.12
N SER A 27 -22.30 6.60 -16.82
CA SER A 27 -23.25 7.17 -17.79
C SER A 27 -22.89 8.57 -18.29
N THR A 28 -21.70 9.11 -17.99
CA THR A 28 -21.24 10.41 -18.51
C THR A 28 -19.72 10.53 -18.37
N PRO A 29 -18.97 10.78 -19.46
CA PRO A 29 -17.56 11.11 -19.36
C PRO A 29 -17.39 12.42 -18.59
N MET A 30 -16.50 12.41 -17.60
CA MET A 30 -16.19 13.61 -16.82
C MET A 30 -14.84 14.12 -17.29
N VAL A 31 -14.78 15.42 -17.56
CA VAL A 31 -13.52 16.15 -17.74
C VAL A 31 -13.22 16.85 -16.43
N TYR A 32 -12.01 16.66 -15.92
CA TYR A 32 -11.54 17.31 -14.71
C TYR A 32 -10.40 18.26 -15.06
N ASP A 33 -10.63 19.54 -14.90
CA ASP A 33 -9.67 20.61 -15.16
C ASP A 33 -9.20 21.30 -13.86
N SER A 34 -9.82 21.00 -12.73
CA SER A 34 -9.56 21.67 -11.46
C SER A 34 -9.84 20.77 -10.27
N CYS A 35 -9.11 21.02 -9.19
CA CYS A 35 -9.29 20.33 -7.91
C CYS A 35 -10.58 20.74 -7.19
N LYS A 36 -11.09 19.87 -6.31
CA LYS A 36 -12.31 20.13 -5.53
C LYS A 36 -12.03 20.42 -4.05
N ASN A 37 -11.10 19.70 -3.46
CA ASN A 37 -10.78 19.85 -2.05
C ASN A 37 -10.01 21.15 -1.81
N SER A 38 -10.27 21.82 -0.69
CA SER A 38 -9.55 23.04 -0.33
C SER A 38 -8.19 22.69 0.28
N ASN A 39 -7.21 23.56 0.04
CA ASN A 39 -5.80 23.46 0.41
C ASN A 39 -5.02 22.34 -0.27
N ASP A 40 -5.59 21.62 -1.22
CA ASP A 40 -4.89 20.56 -1.95
C ASP A 40 -4.28 21.09 -3.24
N ILE A 41 -3.02 20.73 -3.50
CA ILE A 41 -2.35 20.93 -4.78
C ILE A 41 -1.93 19.56 -5.31
N ALA A 42 -2.32 19.27 -6.54
CA ALA A 42 -1.92 18.07 -7.26
C ALA A 42 -0.87 18.43 -8.31
N LEU A 43 0.39 18.07 -8.03
CA LEU A 43 1.47 18.10 -9.02
C LEU A 43 1.37 16.83 -9.87
N THR A 44 1.25 17.02 -11.19
CA THR A 44 1.02 15.93 -12.15
C THR A 44 2.07 15.94 -13.25
N PHE A 45 2.61 14.77 -13.56
CA PHE A 45 3.74 14.61 -14.46
C PHE A 45 3.37 13.72 -15.66
N ASP A 46 3.57 14.23 -16.86
CA ASP A 46 3.29 13.53 -18.11
C ASP A 46 4.54 12.84 -18.69
N ASP A 47 4.33 12.08 -19.77
CA ASP A 47 5.33 11.48 -20.67
C ASP A 47 6.21 10.32 -20.15
N GLY A 48 6.15 10.04 -18.86
CA GLY A 48 6.85 8.93 -18.22
C GLY A 48 6.36 7.52 -18.64
N PRO A 49 6.90 6.44 -18.06
CA PRO A 49 7.97 6.44 -17.09
C PRO A 49 9.33 6.67 -17.76
N TYR A 50 10.18 7.50 -17.17
CA TYR A 50 11.54 7.75 -17.63
C TYR A 50 12.55 7.66 -16.49
N ILE A 51 13.82 8.02 -16.74
CA ILE A 51 14.92 7.83 -15.78
C ILE A 51 14.78 8.66 -14.49
N TYR A 52 13.90 9.67 -14.49
CA TYR A 52 13.70 10.57 -13.36
C TYR A 52 12.55 10.17 -12.42
N LEU A 53 11.67 9.22 -12.82
CA LEU A 53 10.51 8.81 -12.02
C LEU A 53 10.87 8.49 -10.56
N ARG A 54 11.94 7.70 -10.36
CA ARG A 54 12.37 7.30 -9.01
C ARG A 54 12.85 8.48 -8.18
N SER A 55 13.68 9.37 -8.74
CA SER A 55 14.19 10.52 -7.98
C SER A 55 13.10 11.53 -7.66
N ILE A 56 12.10 11.70 -8.53
CA ILE A 56 10.91 12.50 -8.24
C ILE A 56 10.12 11.84 -7.10
N SER A 57 9.84 10.53 -7.19
CA SER A 57 9.14 9.79 -6.13
C SER A 57 9.83 9.89 -4.77
N ASP A 58 11.16 9.81 -4.73
CA ASP A 58 11.95 9.97 -3.50
C ASP A 58 11.78 11.36 -2.88
N GLN A 59 11.80 12.42 -3.70
CA GLN A 59 11.63 13.80 -3.25
C GLN A 59 10.25 14.03 -2.61
N PHE A 60 9.19 13.55 -3.24
CA PHE A 60 7.84 13.63 -2.67
C PHE A 60 7.70 12.76 -1.41
N THR A 61 8.26 11.55 -1.40
CA THR A 61 8.22 10.65 -0.24
C THR A 61 8.92 11.28 0.97
N ALA A 62 10.12 11.85 0.75
CA ALA A 62 10.86 12.58 1.78
C ALA A 62 10.09 13.79 2.33
N ALA A 63 9.25 14.42 1.51
CA ALA A 63 8.41 15.54 1.89
C ALA A 63 7.06 15.12 2.51
N GLY A 64 6.78 13.83 2.68
CA GLY A 64 5.48 13.34 3.14
C GLY A 64 4.33 13.64 2.17
N ALA A 65 4.65 13.85 0.89
CA ALA A 65 3.75 14.30 -0.17
C ALA A 65 3.45 13.18 -1.18
N LYS A 66 2.48 13.42 -2.06
CA LYS A 66 2.12 12.55 -3.20
C LYS A 66 1.99 13.35 -4.48
N ALA A 67 2.03 12.63 -5.60
CA ALA A 67 1.98 13.15 -6.97
C ALA A 67 1.18 12.18 -7.86
N THR A 68 0.83 12.63 -9.06
CA THR A 68 0.20 11.80 -10.09
C THR A 68 1.08 11.74 -11.34
N PHE A 69 1.29 10.54 -11.87
CA PHE A 69 2.07 10.33 -13.08
C PHE A 69 1.17 9.80 -14.20
N PHE A 70 1.07 10.55 -15.30
CA PHE A 70 0.40 10.13 -16.52
C PHE A 70 1.45 9.54 -17.47
N MET A 71 1.42 8.22 -17.61
CA MET A 71 2.48 7.49 -18.30
C MET A 71 2.06 6.99 -19.67
N ASN A 72 3.03 6.93 -20.57
CA ASN A 72 2.98 6.23 -21.83
C ASN A 72 3.48 4.78 -21.72
N GLY A 73 3.24 4.02 -22.78
CA GLY A 73 3.69 2.64 -22.92
C GLY A 73 5.00 2.54 -23.69
N ASN A 74 5.10 3.27 -24.81
CA ASN A 74 6.27 3.37 -25.65
C ASN A 74 6.43 4.81 -26.14
N ASN A 75 7.17 5.63 -25.39
CA ASN A 75 7.44 7.04 -25.72
C ASN A 75 8.93 7.36 -25.51
N TRP A 76 9.27 7.93 -24.36
CA TRP A 76 10.66 8.20 -23.96
C TRP A 76 11.44 6.93 -23.59
N ASP A 77 10.72 5.93 -23.10
CA ASP A 77 11.23 4.60 -22.82
C ASP A 77 10.08 3.59 -22.99
N CYS A 78 10.42 2.31 -23.05
CA CYS A 78 9.42 1.25 -23.05
C CYS A 78 9.01 0.92 -21.60
N ILE A 79 7.72 1.00 -21.28
CA ILE A 79 7.17 0.69 -19.95
C ILE A 79 7.49 -0.74 -19.48
N TYR A 80 7.78 -1.65 -20.43
CA TYR A 80 8.15 -3.04 -20.16
C TYR A 80 9.65 -3.28 -19.99
N ASN A 81 10.50 -2.25 -20.11
CA ASN A 81 11.90 -2.37 -19.71
C ASN A 81 11.99 -2.62 -18.20
N SER A 82 12.91 -3.50 -17.79
CA SER A 82 13.00 -3.96 -16.39
C SER A 82 13.15 -2.81 -15.39
N ASP A 83 13.93 -1.78 -15.75
CA ASP A 83 14.13 -0.59 -14.92
C ASP A 83 12.83 0.22 -14.82
N ARG A 84 12.11 0.41 -15.93
CA ARG A 84 10.80 1.09 -15.94
C ARG A 84 9.74 0.34 -15.16
N ILE A 85 9.64 -0.98 -15.29
CA ILE A 85 8.75 -1.82 -14.46
C ILE A 85 9.06 -1.61 -12.98
N SER A 86 10.36 -1.61 -12.61
CA SER A 86 10.81 -1.41 -11.23
C SER A 86 10.41 -0.04 -10.69
N ASP A 87 10.61 1.02 -11.48
CA ASP A 87 10.32 2.40 -11.08
C ASP A 87 8.82 2.67 -10.99
N VAL A 88 8.02 2.15 -11.93
CA VAL A 88 6.55 2.25 -11.89
C VAL A 88 5.99 1.55 -10.66
N LYS A 89 6.47 0.33 -10.33
CA LYS A 89 6.09 -0.39 -9.11
C LYS A 89 6.48 0.38 -7.86
N TYR A 90 7.67 0.99 -7.86
CA TYR A 90 8.16 1.77 -6.73
C TYR A 90 7.31 3.02 -6.48
N ALA A 91 7.06 3.82 -7.52
CA ALA A 91 6.22 5.01 -7.40
C ALA A 91 4.79 4.65 -6.94
N TYR A 92 4.21 3.57 -7.49
CA TYR A 92 2.91 3.07 -7.05
C TYR A 92 2.92 2.64 -5.57
N ALA A 93 3.93 1.88 -5.13
CA ALA A 93 4.06 1.43 -3.74
C ALA A 93 4.31 2.58 -2.75
N ALA A 94 4.95 3.65 -3.21
CA ALA A 94 5.11 4.90 -2.46
C ALA A 94 3.78 5.69 -2.35
N GLY A 95 2.68 5.23 -2.95
CA GLY A 95 1.35 5.82 -2.84
C GLY A 95 1.07 6.93 -3.86
N HIS A 96 1.92 7.09 -4.88
CA HIS A 96 1.62 7.96 -6.00
C HIS A 96 0.49 7.39 -6.85
N GLN A 97 -0.26 8.26 -7.52
CA GLN A 97 -1.24 7.82 -8.50
C GLN A 97 -0.54 7.59 -9.84
N ILE A 98 -0.76 6.42 -10.42
CA ILE A 98 -0.33 6.08 -11.79
C ILE A 98 -1.54 6.09 -12.71
N SER A 99 -1.45 6.78 -13.85
CA SER A 99 -2.56 6.98 -14.78
C SER A 99 -2.09 6.97 -16.24
N SER A 100 -3.03 6.94 -17.19
CA SER A 100 -2.72 6.76 -18.61
C SER A 100 -2.46 8.08 -19.32
N HIS A 101 -1.43 8.13 -20.14
CA HIS A 101 -1.19 9.18 -21.13
C HIS A 101 -1.23 8.63 -22.57
N THR A 102 -1.96 7.53 -22.78
CA THR A 102 -1.99 6.71 -24.02
C THR A 102 -0.67 5.99 -24.33
N TRP A 103 -0.71 5.01 -25.24
CA TRP A 103 0.44 4.15 -25.51
C TRP A 103 1.67 4.90 -26.03
N SER A 104 1.50 5.67 -27.10
CA SER A 104 2.60 6.22 -27.91
C SER A 104 2.62 7.75 -27.95
N HIS A 105 1.78 8.44 -27.19
CA HIS A 105 1.69 9.91 -27.22
C HIS A 105 1.24 10.49 -28.59
N ALA A 106 0.40 9.75 -29.32
CA ALA A 106 -0.19 10.23 -30.57
C ALA A 106 -1.31 11.27 -30.30
N ASP A 107 -1.40 12.30 -31.14
CA ASP A 107 -2.51 13.26 -31.08
C ASP A 107 -3.82 12.55 -31.47
N LEU A 108 -4.71 12.40 -30.50
CA LEU A 108 -5.97 11.68 -30.67
C LEU A 108 -6.96 12.40 -31.59
N THR A 109 -6.76 13.69 -31.86
CA THR A 109 -7.62 14.52 -32.70
C THR A 109 -7.20 14.57 -34.17
N SER A 110 -6.05 13.96 -34.52
CA SER A 110 -5.41 13.98 -35.84
C SER A 110 -6.12 13.17 -36.95
N GLY A 111 -7.44 12.97 -36.84
CA GLY A 111 -8.24 12.21 -37.81
C GLY A 111 -8.16 10.69 -37.63
N LEU A 112 -7.85 10.23 -36.42
CA LEU A 112 -7.79 8.82 -36.07
C LEU A 112 -9.16 8.14 -36.10
N THR A 113 -9.14 6.83 -36.39
CA THR A 113 -10.32 5.98 -36.25
C THR A 113 -10.57 5.61 -34.78
N ASN A 114 -11.81 5.25 -34.42
CA ASN A 114 -12.12 4.81 -33.05
C ASN A 114 -11.26 3.62 -32.60
N ALA A 115 -10.94 2.69 -33.51
CA ALA A 115 -10.10 1.55 -33.19
C ALA A 115 -8.66 1.96 -32.82
N GLN A 116 -8.14 3.03 -33.41
CA GLN A 116 -6.81 3.56 -33.09
C GLN A 116 -6.80 4.26 -31.73
N ILE A 117 -7.83 5.05 -31.43
CA ILE A 117 -7.99 5.70 -30.13
C ILE A 117 -8.19 4.66 -29.03
N GLU A 118 -9.03 3.65 -29.27
CA GLU A 118 -9.28 2.55 -28.34
C GLU A 118 -8.02 1.72 -28.07
N ASP A 119 -7.21 1.43 -29.10
CA ASP A 119 -5.93 0.72 -28.96
C ASP A 119 -4.93 1.50 -28.10
N ALA A 120 -4.81 2.80 -28.32
CA ALA A 120 -3.90 3.67 -27.57
C ALA A 120 -4.23 3.68 -26.06
N MET A 121 -5.51 3.58 -25.69
CA MET A 121 -5.94 3.47 -24.28
C MET A 121 -5.84 2.03 -23.76
N TYR A 122 -6.26 1.05 -24.57
CA TYR A 122 -6.27 -0.38 -24.22
C TYR A 122 -4.88 -0.87 -23.82
N ARG A 123 -3.84 -0.54 -24.59
CA ARG A 123 -2.49 -1.04 -24.32
C ARG A 123 -1.94 -0.53 -22.99
N MET A 124 -2.31 0.69 -22.60
CA MET A 124 -1.96 1.24 -21.28
C MET A 124 -2.70 0.54 -20.15
N GLU A 125 -4.00 0.30 -20.32
CA GLU A 125 -4.78 -0.49 -19.36
C GLU A 125 -4.21 -1.91 -19.19
N GLU A 126 -3.78 -2.53 -20.30
CA GLU A 126 -3.14 -3.84 -20.26
C GLU A 126 -1.78 -3.80 -19.56
N ALA A 127 -0.94 -2.81 -19.86
CA ALA A 127 0.36 -2.64 -19.21
C ALA A 127 0.21 -2.43 -17.71
N PHE A 128 -0.70 -1.57 -17.25
CA PHE A 128 -0.93 -1.36 -15.83
C PHE A 128 -1.58 -2.55 -15.13
N SER A 129 -2.50 -3.26 -15.80
CA SER A 129 -3.05 -4.53 -15.32
C SER A 129 -1.94 -5.55 -15.09
N ARG A 130 -0.99 -5.67 -16.04
CA ARG A 130 0.15 -6.58 -15.94
C ARG A 130 1.14 -6.16 -14.86
N ILE A 131 1.57 -4.90 -14.85
CA ILE A 131 2.67 -4.41 -14.00
C ILE A 131 2.22 -4.20 -12.55
N LEU A 132 1.05 -3.59 -12.36
CA LEU A 132 0.56 -3.11 -11.07
C LEU A 132 -0.71 -3.83 -10.61
N GLY A 133 -1.37 -4.58 -11.49
CA GLY A 133 -2.69 -5.11 -11.20
C GLY A 133 -3.75 -4.02 -11.11
N VAL A 134 -3.60 -2.86 -11.77
CA VAL A 134 -4.59 -1.77 -11.68
C VAL A 134 -5.17 -1.40 -13.04
N LEU A 135 -6.42 -0.95 -13.03
CA LEU A 135 -7.08 -0.39 -14.20
C LEU A 135 -7.32 1.12 -13.97
N PRO A 136 -6.68 2.03 -14.72
CA PRO A 136 -6.76 3.47 -14.47
C PRO A 136 -8.18 4.01 -14.68
N ALA A 137 -8.64 4.89 -13.79
CA ALA A 137 -9.90 5.63 -13.95
C ALA A 137 -9.74 6.94 -14.73
N PHE A 138 -8.52 7.28 -15.12
CA PHE A 138 -8.19 8.53 -15.78
C PHE A 138 -7.27 8.29 -16.97
N VAL A 139 -7.44 9.13 -17.97
CA VAL A 139 -6.50 9.33 -19.07
C VAL A 139 -6.33 10.83 -19.27
N ARG A 140 -5.09 11.29 -19.40
CA ARG A 140 -4.79 12.63 -19.92
C ARG A 140 -4.54 12.50 -21.43
N PRO A 141 -5.31 13.14 -22.31
CA PRO A 141 -5.03 13.15 -23.74
C PRO A 141 -3.68 13.84 -24.03
N PRO A 142 -2.82 13.27 -24.89
CA PRO A 142 -1.63 13.96 -25.40
C PRO A 142 -1.95 15.37 -25.90
N TYR A 143 -1.05 16.32 -25.64
CA TYR A 143 -1.18 17.75 -25.99
C TYR A 143 -2.37 18.47 -25.33
N GLY A 144 -3.11 17.80 -24.43
CA GLY A 144 -4.38 18.31 -23.90
C GLY A 144 -5.51 18.35 -24.93
N ASP A 145 -5.32 17.76 -26.10
CA ASP A 145 -6.25 17.84 -27.23
C ASP A 145 -7.29 16.72 -27.17
N TYR A 146 -8.57 17.11 -27.13
CA TYR A 146 -9.68 16.16 -27.15
C TYR A 146 -10.93 16.72 -27.83
N ASN A 147 -11.86 15.82 -28.14
CA ASN A 147 -13.17 16.13 -28.68
C ASN A 147 -14.21 15.15 -28.09
N THR A 148 -15.49 15.39 -28.38
CA THR A 148 -16.58 14.57 -27.84
C THR A 148 -16.46 13.07 -28.20
N ASN A 149 -15.83 12.71 -29.33
CA ASN A 149 -15.59 11.30 -29.65
C ASN A 149 -14.61 10.66 -28.67
N ILE A 150 -13.51 11.36 -28.34
CA ILE A 150 -12.50 10.91 -27.39
C ILE A 150 -13.08 10.83 -25.97
N GLU A 151 -13.87 11.82 -25.55
CA GLU A 151 -14.60 11.78 -24.28
C GLU A 151 -15.50 10.53 -24.20
N ASN A 152 -16.27 10.26 -25.25
CA ASN A 152 -17.17 9.11 -25.30
C ASN A 152 -16.41 7.77 -25.29
N ILE A 153 -15.27 7.68 -25.98
CA ILE A 153 -14.42 6.48 -25.97
C ILE A 153 -13.86 6.28 -24.56
N ALA A 154 -13.24 7.30 -23.96
CA ALA A 154 -12.73 7.22 -22.58
C ALA A 154 -13.85 6.83 -21.59
N GLY A 155 -15.01 7.47 -21.67
CA GLY A 155 -16.18 7.15 -20.82
C GLY A 155 -16.69 5.72 -21.02
N GLY A 156 -16.71 5.23 -22.26
CA GLY A 156 -17.03 3.84 -22.59
C GLY A 156 -16.05 2.83 -21.99
N ARG A 157 -14.78 3.24 -21.82
CA ARG A 157 -13.73 2.48 -21.13
C ARG A 157 -13.70 2.72 -19.62
N GLY A 158 -14.64 3.48 -19.07
CA GLY A 158 -14.73 3.80 -17.64
C GLY A 158 -13.69 4.83 -17.15
N GLN A 159 -13.01 5.50 -18.08
CA GLN A 159 -12.03 6.55 -17.80
C GLN A 159 -12.68 7.95 -17.85
N SER A 160 -12.10 8.87 -17.09
CA SER A 160 -12.37 10.31 -17.15
C SER A 160 -11.18 11.04 -17.78
N LEU A 161 -11.43 12.18 -18.41
CA LEU A 161 -10.34 12.99 -18.95
C LEU A 161 -9.73 13.85 -17.84
N ALA A 162 -8.41 13.84 -17.76
CA ALA A 162 -7.63 14.63 -16.82
C ALA A 162 -6.94 15.79 -17.54
N MET A 163 -7.39 17.01 -17.25
CA MET A 163 -6.79 18.27 -17.73
C MET A 163 -6.02 18.93 -16.56
N TRP A 164 -5.80 20.23 -16.64
CA TRP A 164 -5.11 21.05 -15.65
C TRP A 164 -5.67 22.48 -15.66
N ASP A 165 -5.50 23.21 -14.57
CA ASP A 165 -5.82 24.64 -14.46
C ASP A 165 -4.56 25.52 -14.36
N TRP A 166 -3.38 24.90 -14.17
CA TRP A 166 -2.09 25.56 -14.17
C TRP A 166 -1.06 24.76 -14.98
N ASP A 167 -0.35 25.46 -15.86
CA ASP A 167 0.68 24.89 -16.72
C ASP A 167 2.01 25.56 -16.39
N THR A 168 3.06 24.76 -16.23
CA THR A 168 4.41 25.25 -15.93
C THR A 168 5.20 25.60 -17.19
N GLY A 169 4.74 25.15 -18.35
CA GLY A 169 5.41 25.25 -19.64
C GLY A 169 6.82 24.65 -19.65
N ASP A 170 7.10 23.73 -18.74
CA ASP A 170 8.41 23.09 -18.58
C ASP A 170 8.86 22.34 -19.84
N ALA A 171 7.91 21.72 -20.56
CA ALA A 171 8.13 21.12 -21.87
C ALA A 171 7.90 22.08 -23.07
N ASP A 172 7.33 23.28 -22.84
CA ASP A 172 6.99 24.26 -23.87
C ASP A 172 8.06 25.34 -24.09
N GLY A 173 9.27 25.09 -23.61
CA GLY A 173 10.43 25.97 -23.79
C GLY A 173 10.53 27.12 -22.78
N ASN A 174 9.75 27.08 -21.68
CA ASN A 174 10.04 27.96 -20.56
C ASN A 174 11.42 27.63 -19.96
N THR A 175 12.13 28.67 -19.55
CA THR A 175 13.28 28.49 -18.65
C THR A 175 12.80 28.08 -17.26
N THR A 176 13.64 27.41 -16.49
CA THR A 176 13.33 27.03 -15.10
C THR A 176 12.81 28.20 -14.26
N ALA A 177 13.38 29.40 -14.41
CA ALA A 177 12.94 30.59 -13.70
C ALA A 177 11.53 31.07 -14.11
N GLN A 178 11.13 30.84 -15.36
CA GLN A 178 9.76 31.13 -15.81
C GLN A 178 8.76 30.12 -15.24
N SER A 179 9.12 28.83 -15.21
CA SER A 179 8.30 27.80 -14.57
C SER A 179 8.17 27.99 -13.05
N GLU A 180 9.25 28.37 -12.36
CA GLU A 180 9.19 28.77 -10.95
C GLU A 180 8.26 29.98 -10.74
N ALA A 181 8.29 30.96 -11.64
CA ALA A 181 7.40 32.13 -11.56
C ALA A 181 5.92 31.71 -11.65
N LEU A 182 5.59 30.71 -12.47
CA LEU A 182 4.23 30.18 -12.59
C LEU A 182 3.75 29.51 -11.28
N TYR A 183 4.63 28.84 -10.53
CA TYR A 183 4.30 28.39 -9.17
C TYR A 183 4.04 29.54 -8.20
N ASN A 184 4.82 30.61 -8.29
CA ASN A 184 4.59 31.80 -7.47
C ASN A 184 3.26 32.48 -7.81
N ASP A 185 2.82 32.40 -9.07
CA ASP A 185 1.52 32.92 -9.49
C ASP A 185 0.35 32.14 -8.86
N VAL A 186 0.47 30.81 -8.69
CA VAL A 186 -0.49 29.99 -7.93
C VAL A 186 -0.66 30.53 -6.50
N ILE A 187 0.46 30.78 -5.81
CA ILE A 187 0.45 31.34 -4.44
C ILE A 187 -0.14 32.75 -4.43
N SER A 188 0.28 33.60 -5.38
CA SER A 188 -0.14 34.99 -5.48
C SER A 188 -1.63 35.13 -5.77
N ALA A 189 -2.18 34.21 -6.55
CA ALA A 189 -3.61 34.12 -6.85
C ALA A 189 -4.44 33.67 -5.63
N LYS A 190 -3.81 33.16 -4.56
CA LYS A 190 -4.46 32.63 -3.35
C LYS A 190 -5.54 31.61 -3.69
N VAL A 191 -5.21 30.72 -4.61
CA VAL A 191 -6.13 29.66 -5.02
C VAL A 191 -6.50 28.79 -3.84
N LYS A 192 -7.68 28.17 -3.88
CA LYS A 192 -8.04 27.19 -2.86
C LYS A 192 -7.38 25.84 -3.13
N ASN A 193 -7.01 25.57 -4.37
CA ASN A 193 -6.39 24.35 -4.83
C ASN A 193 -5.81 24.57 -6.23
N ALA A 194 -5.00 23.63 -6.71
CA ALA A 194 -4.45 23.66 -8.06
C ALA A 194 -4.20 22.24 -8.58
N LEU A 195 -4.42 22.04 -9.87
CA LEU A 195 -4.05 20.86 -10.64
C LEU A 195 -3.02 21.29 -11.69
N ILE A 196 -1.76 20.95 -11.43
CA ILE A 196 -0.60 21.50 -12.14
C ILE A 196 -0.06 20.48 -13.13
N LEU A 197 0.18 20.91 -14.37
CA LEU A 197 0.88 20.15 -15.40
C LEU A 197 2.41 20.39 -15.37
N GLU A 198 3.15 19.29 -15.37
CA GLU A 198 4.60 19.17 -15.51
C GLU A 198 4.92 17.90 -16.34
N HIS A 199 6.20 17.70 -16.66
CA HIS A 199 6.69 16.52 -17.39
C HIS A 199 7.86 15.89 -16.65
N GLU A 200 7.74 14.63 -16.24
CA GLU A 200 8.84 13.98 -15.50
C GLU A 200 10.08 13.70 -16.37
N THR A 201 9.94 13.81 -17.68
CA THR A 201 10.98 13.55 -18.67
C THR A 201 11.99 14.69 -18.79
N GLU A 202 11.64 15.86 -18.26
CA GLU A 202 12.50 17.04 -18.23
C GLU A 202 13.46 17.01 -17.02
N GLU A 203 14.77 17.04 -17.30
CA GLU A 203 15.81 16.99 -16.25
C GLU A 203 15.64 18.15 -15.26
N THR A 204 15.34 19.36 -15.76
CA THR A 204 15.18 20.54 -14.91
C THR A 204 13.91 20.48 -14.07
N THR A 205 12.86 19.81 -14.57
CA THR A 205 11.66 19.51 -13.78
C THR A 205 12.03 18.62 -12.59
N ALA A 206 12.67 17.49 -12.86
CA ALA A 206 13.05 16.53 -11.84
C ALA A 206 14.05 17.06 -10.79
N THR A 207 15.03 17.87 -11.24
CA THR A 207 16.16 18.29 -10.39
C THR A 207 16.00 19.67 -9.75
N THR A 208 15.14 20.53 -10.32
CA THR A 208 15.02 21.94 -9.88
C THR A 208 13.58 22.34 -9.58
N LEU A 209 12.62 22.07 -10.47
CA LEU A 209 11.23 22.51 -10.28
C LEU A 209 10.53 21.72 -9.17
N VAL A 210 10.65 20.39 -9.14
CA VAL A 210 10.05 19.55 -8.09
C VAL A 210 10.46 19.98 -6.67
N PRO A 211 11.77 20.11 -6.32
CA PRO A 211 12.14 20.51 -4.97
C PRO A 211 11.70 21.95 -4.65
N TYR A 212 11.68 22.84 -5.65
CA TYR A 212 11.17 24.21 -5.50
C TYR A 212 9.66 24.22 -5.19
N ALA A 213 8.86 23.52 -6.01
CA ALA A 213 7.41 23.42 -5.87
C ALA A 213 7.02 22.83 -4.52
N ILE A 214 7.68 21.74 -4.11
CA ILE A 214 7.45 21.10 -2.80
C ILE A 214 7.65 22.11 -1.68
N ASN A 215 8.79 22.80 -1.65
CA ASN A 215 9.10 23.78 -0.61
C ASN A 215 8.13 24.96 -0.63
N LEU A 216 7.84 25.51 -1.81
CA LEU A 216 6.95 26.65 -1.97
C LEU A 216 5.54 26.34 -1.46
N PHE A 217 4.92 25.27 -1.95
CA PHE A 217 3.53 24.97 -1.61
C PHE A 217 3.35 24.56 -0.15
N GLN A 218 4.23 23.71 0.38
CA GLN A 218 4.14 23.29 1.78
C GLN A 218 4.41 24.44 2.76
N SER A 219 5.37 25.33 2.46
CA SER A 219 5.63 26.52 3.31
C SER A 219 4.46 27.50 3.35
N HIS A 220 3.57 27.44 2.35
CA HIS A 220 2.33 28.23 2.29
C HIS A 220 1.09 27.45 2.77
N GLY A 221 1.28 26.26 3.33
CA GLY A 221 0.23 25.49 4.00
C GLY A 221 -0.66 24.66 3.08
N TYR A 222 -0.25 24.41 1.83
CA TYR A 222 -0.94 23.47 0.95
C TYR A 222 -0.51 22.03 1.20
N ASN A 223 -1.44 21.10 1.02
CA ASN A 223 -1.18 19.67 0.98
C ASN A 223 -0.82 19.26 -0.45
N LEU A 224 0.25 18.49 -0.61
CA LEU A 224 0.63 17.92 -1.90
C LEU A 224 0.11 16.48 -1.99
N VAL A 225 -0.92 16.29 -2.80
CA VAL A 225 -1.73 15.07 -2.87
C VAL A 225 -1.83 14.54 -4.30
N THR A 226 -2.34 13.32 -4.46
CA THR A 226 -2.67 12.82 -5.81
C THR A 226 -3.84 13.60 -6.40
N MET A 227 -3.94 13.68 -7.73
CA MET A 227 -5.09 14.24 -8.43
C MET A 227 -6.41 13.62 -7.96
N ALA A 228 -6.47 12.29 -7.82
CA ALA A 228 -7.66 11.60 -7.36
C ALA A 228 -8.10 12.06 -5.95
N GLN A 229 -7.15 12.23 -5.02
CA GLN A 229 -7.42 12.81 -3.71
C GLN A 229 -7.90 14.25 -3.82
N CYS A 230 -7.22 15.08 -4.61
CA CYS A 230 -7.58 16.49 -4.87
C CYS A 230 -9.01 16.65 -5.41
N LEU A 231 -9.47 15.66 -6.19
CA LEU A 231 -10.81 15.58 -6.78
C LEU A 231 -11.86 14.89 -5.88
N GLY A 232 -11.44 14.17 -4.84
CA GLY A 232 -12.32 13.38 -3.98
C GLY A 232 -12.96 12.18 -4.70
N VAL A 233 -12.21 11.48 -5.54
CA VAL A 233 -12.68 10.35 -6.35
C VAL A 233 -11.66 9.21 -6.41
N GLU A 234 -12.10 8.03 -6.81
CA GLU A 234 -11.22 6.86 -6.92
C GLU A 234 -10.22 6.98 -8.10
N PRO A 235 -8.92 6.69 -7.88
CA PRO A 235 -7.89 6.74 -8.93
C PRO A 235 -7.97 5.60 -9.95
N TYR A 236 -8.58 4.47 -9.54
CA TYR A 236 -8.64 3.24 -10.33
C TYR A 236 -10.08 2.74 -10.45
N GLN A 237 -10.39 2.14 -11.59
CA GLN A 237 -11.66 1.44 -11.80
C GLN A 237 -11.68 0.10 -11.06
N ALA A 238 -10.53 -0.57 -11.04
CA ALA A 238 -10.33 -1.83 -10.39
C ALA A 238 -8.85 -1.98 -10.00
N ILE A 239 -8.62 -2.71 -8.92
CA ILE A 239 -7.30 -3.15 -8.48
C ILE A 239 -7.41 -4.67 -8.27
N GLY A 240 -6.45 -5.40 -8.76
CA GLY A 240 -6.36 -6.85 -8.81
C GLY A 240 -4.92 -7.28 -8.59
N ILE A 241 -4.54 -8.41 -9.19
CA ILE A 241 -3.25 -9.03 -8.92
C ILE A 241 -2.26 -8.68 -10.05
N PRO A 242 -1.10 -8.08 -9.76
CA PRO A 242 -0.03 -7.92 -10.73
C PRO A 242 0.40 -9.27 -11.30
N GLN A 243 0.78 -9.28 -12.57
CA GLN A 243 1.26 -10.48 -13.25
C GLN A 243 2.78 -10.63 -13.11
N THR A 244 3.25 -11.86 -13.21
CA THR A 244 4.68 -12.14 -13.36
C THR A 244 5.13 -11.76 -14.77
N GLN A 245 6.22 -11.02 -14.88
CA GLN A 245 6.79 -10.64 -16.16
C GLN A 245 7.14 -11.88 -16.99
N THR A 246 6.78 -11.85 -18.27
CA THR A 246 7.09 -12.89 -19.25
C THR A 246 7.77 -12.27 -20.46
N SER A 247 8.24 -13.09 -21.40
CA SER A 247 8.81 -12.61 -22.66
C SER A 247 7.81 -11.89 -23.57
N SER A 248 6.51 -11.90 -23.26
CA SER A 248 5.49 -11.16 -24.03
C SER A 248 5.32 -9.71 -23.58
N TRP A 249 6.07 -9.28 -22.56
CA TRP A 249 6.12 -7.90 -22.10
C TRP A 249 7.18 -7.18 -22.91
N THR A 250 6.78 -6.59 -24.03
CA THR A 250 7.66 -5.86 -24.93
C THR A 250 6.89 -4.76 -25.64
N CYS A 251 7.59 -3.69 -26.02
CA CYS A 251 7.07 -2.68 -26.93
C CYS A 251 7.34 -3.03 -28.41
N ASP A 252 8.13 -4.08 -28.68
CA ASP A 252 8.35 -4.56 -30.04
C ASP A 252 7.03 -4.96 -30.71
N GLY A 253 6.79 -4.45 -31.91
CA GLY A 253 5.56 -4.70 -32.66
C GLY A 253 4.33 -3.93 -32.15
N THR A 254 4.55 -2.94 -31.27
CA THR A 254 3.54 -1.94 -30.88
C THR A 254 3.86 -0.59 -31.54
N PRO A 255 2.94 0.40 -31.51
CA PRO A 255 3.19 1.69 -32.13
C PRO A 255 4.42 2.40 -31.53
N ASP A 256 5.22 3.00 -32.41
CA ASP A 256 6.35 3.86 -32.05
C ASP A 256 5.86 5.22 -31.53
N PRO A 257 6.73 6.03 -30.88
CA PRO A 257 6.35 7.34 -30.38
C PRO A 257 5.73 8.23 -31.46
N GLY A 258 4.54 8.78 -31.19
CA GLY A 258 3.72 9.57 -32.09
C GLY A 258 2.85 8.78 -33.08
N ASP A 259 3.06 7.47 -33.21
CA ASP A 259 2.31 6.63 -34.15
C ASP A 259 1.10 5.94 -33.51
N VAL A 260 0.27 5.31 -34.33
CA VAL A 260 -0.90 4.52 -33.92
C VAL A 260 -0.90 3.16 -34.59
N CYS A 261 -1.71 2.23 -34.09
CA CYS A 261 -1.94 0.96 -34.78
C CYS A 261 -2.50 1.18 -36.20
N GLY A 262 -2.30 0.20 -37.07
CA GLY A 262 -2.70 0.23 -38.48
C GLY A 262 -1.69 0.94 -39.38
N GLY A 263 -2.18 1.49 -40.50
CA GLY A 263 -1.40 2.32 -41.41
C GLY A 263 -0.17 1.65 -42.03
N SER A 264 0.87 2.45 -42.28
CA SER A 264 2.18 2.05 -42.82
C SER A 264 2.98 1.14 -41.89
N SER A 265 2.65 1.13 -40.60
CA SER A 265 3.30 0.34 -39.56
C SER A 265 2.85 -1.13 -39.59
N GLY A 266 1.67 -1.42 -40.16
CA GLY A 266 1.13 -2.78 -40.27
C GLY A 266 0.74 -3.43 -38.93
N ILE A 267 0.74 -2.66 -37.85
CA ILE A 267 0.41 -3.10 -36.48
C ILE A 267 -1.09 -3.30 -36.38
N THR A 268 -1.54 -4.38 -35.74
CA THR A 268 -2.98 -4.65 -35.58
C THR A 268 -3.53 -3.87 -34.38
N CYS A 269 -4.68 -3.21 -34.55
CA CYS A 269 -5.36 -2.53 -33.45
C CYS A 269 -6.06 -3.52 -32.51
N GLU A 270 -5.90 -3.31 -31.21
CA GLU A 270 -6.48 -4.08 -30.12
C GLU A 270 -7.52 -3.22 -29.39
N THR A 271 -8.80 -3.56 -29.53
CA THR A 271 -9.92 -2.71 -29.06
C THR A 271 -10.73 -3.35 -27.92
N GLY A 272 -10.17 -4.36 -27.26
CA GLY A 272 -10.85 -5.13 -26.21
C GLY A 272 -10.85 -4.45 -24.83
N THR A 273 -11.31 -5.21 -23.84
CA THR A 273 -11.01 -4.96 -22.43
C THR A 273 -9.84 -5.87 -22.05
N PRO A 274 -8.79 -5.36 -21.38
CA PRO A 274 -7.67 -6.20 -21.00
C PRO A 274 -8.10 -7.36 -20.12
N THR A 275 -7.38 -8.46 -20.19
CA THR A 275 -7.59 -9.57 -19.25
C THR A 275 -7.11 -9.12 -17.88
N PHE A 276 -8.05 -8.68 -17.06
CA PHE A 276 -7.80 -8.26 -15.69
C PHE A 276 -7.93 -9.46 -14.77
N LEU A 277 -6.86 -9.83 -14.08
CA LEU A 277 -6.89 -10.86 -13.05
C LEU A 277 -7.62 -10.30 -11.83
N SER A 278 -8.95 -10.32 -11.93
CA SER A 278 -9.87 -9.93 -10.88
C SER A 278 -9.96 -11.06 -9.86
N THR A 279 -9.75 -10.74 -8.59
CA THR A 279 -10.36 -11.49 -7.51
C THR A 279 -11.87 -11.33 -7.66
N THR A 280 -12.55 -12.36 -8.16
CA THR A 280 -13.97 -12.29 -8.53
C THR A 280 -14.84 -11.81 -7.37
N THR A 281 -15.77 -10.89 -7.68
CA THR A 281 -16.84 -10.32 -6.83
C THR A 281 -16.40 -9.60 -5.54
N GLY A 282 -16.11 -8.30 -5.66
CA GLY A 282 -16.06 -7.36 -4.55
C GLY A 282 -15.93 -5.93 -5.07
N THR A 283 -16.68 -5.01 -4.46
CA THR A 283 -16.59 -3.54 -4.52
C THR A 283 -15.12 -3.08 -4.33
N PRO A 284 -14.72 -1.86 -4.75
CA PRO A 284 -13.35 -1.50 -5.13
C PRO A 284 -12.32 -1.82 -4.04
N THR A 285 -11.16 -2.33 -4.45
CA THR A 285 -10.07 -2.67 -3.53
C THR A 285 -9.62 -1.41 -2.78
N PRO A 286 -9.60 -1.45 -1.45
CA PRO A 286 -9.53 -0.27 -0.62
C PRO A 286 -8.10 0.12 -0.26
N THR A 287 -7.97 1.30 0.37
CA THR A 287 -6.95 1.61 1.38
C THR A 287 -6.51 0.33 2.11
N PRO A 288 -5.19 0.10 2.33
CA PRO A 288 -4.70 -1.14 2.93
C PRO A 288 -5.57 -1.55 4.12
N SER A 289 -6.07 -2.79 4.12
CA SER A 289 -6.88 -3.34 5.21
C SER A 289 -6.21 -3.12 6.54
N GLN A 290 -6.95 -2.62 7.51
CA GLN A 290 -6.42 -2.33 8.83
C GLN A 290 -7.14 -3.08 9.90
N TYR A 291 -6.36 -3.53 10.86
CA TYR A 291 -6.84 -4.21 12.05
C TYR A 291 -6.62 -3.27 13.21
N PHE A 292 -7.65 -3.17 14.06
CA PHE A 292 -7.61 -2.39 15.27
C PHE A 292 -7.55 -3.36 16.44
N HIS A 293 -6.40 -3.39 17.11
CA HIS A 293 -6.16 -4.22 18.27
C HIS A 293 -6.34 -3.40 19.53
N PRO A 294 -7.01 -3.90 20.58
CA PRO A 294 -6.94 -3.25 21.87
C PRO A 294 -5.48 -3.25 22.33
N SER A 295 -4.94 -2.11 22.78
CA SER A 295 -3.51 -2.01 23.13
C SER A 295 -3.09 -2.94 24.28
N ALA A 296 -4.05 -3.47 25.04
CA ALA A 296 -3.82 -4.47 26.09
C ALA A 296 -3.63 -5.91 25.55
N ASP A 297 -4.07 -6.20 24.33
CA ASP A 297 -4.05 -7.55 23.76
C ASP A 297 -4.03 -7.53 22.22
N SER A 298 -2.83 -7.68 21.66
CA SER A 298 -2.63 -7.67 20.21
C SER A 298 -3.13 -8.92 19.49
N THR A 299 -3.60 -9.96 20.20
CA THR A 299 -4.21 -11.14 19.56
C THR A 299 -5.69 -10.94 19.30
N LYS A 300 -6.28 -9.84 19.79
CA LYS A 300 -7.69 -9.50 19.59
C LYS A 300 -7.85 -8.41 18.54
N CYS A 301 -8.98 -8.47 17.83
CA CYS A 301 -9.33 -7.57 16.75
C CYS A 301 -10.73 -7.01 16.99
N LEU A 302 -10.89 -5.70 16.77
CA LEU A 302 -12.21 -5.09 16.62
C LEU A 302 -12.91 -5.72 15.41
N THR A 303 -14.06 -6.34 15.64
CA THR A 303 -14.68 -7.27 14.69
C THR A 303 -16.16 -6.95 14.53
N ALA A 304 -16.63 -6.82 13.30
CA ALA A 304 -18.05 -6.89 13.01
C ALA A 304 -18.51 -8.36 13.01
N ALA A 305 -19.49 -8.69 13.85
CA ALA A 305 -19.97 -10.06 14.06
C ALA A 305 -20.53 -10.74 12.78
N SER A 306 -20.97 -9.93 11.81
CA SER A 306 -21.36 -10.35 10.45
C SER A 306 -21.32 -9.16 9.49
N ASP A 307 -21.64 -9.36 8.21
CA ASP A 307 -21.76 -8.29 7.20
C ASP A 307 -23.17 -7.66 7.12
N ALA A 308 -24.10 -8.09 7.98
CA ALA A 308 -25.45 -7.56 8.04
C ALA A 308 -25.51 -6.20 8.75
N SER A 309 -26.23 -5.23 8.17
CA SER A 309 -26.51 -3.95 8.83
C SER A 309 -27.24 -4.19 10.16
N GLY A 310 -26.72 -3.60 11.24
CA GLY A 310 -27.16 -3.80 12.62
C GLY A 310 -26.38 -4.89 13.37
N ALA A 311 -25.40 -5.55 12.75
CA ALA A 311 -24.54 -6.49 13.45
C ALA A 311 -23.68 -5.78 14.50
N ALA A 312 -23.48 -6.44 15.65
CA ALA A 312 -22.66 -5.93 16.73
C ALA A 312 -21.19 -5.81 16.31
N VAL A 313 -20.49 -4.87 16.96
CA VAL A 313 -19.03 -4.79 16.89
C VAL A 313 -18.47 -5.25 18.24
N GLU A 314 -17.61 -6.26 18.19
CA GLU A 314 -17.09 -6.99 19.35
C GLU A 314 -15.60 -7.28 19.19
N LEU A 315 -14.95 -7.72 20.27
CA LEU A 315 -13.61 -8.29 20.20
C LEU A 315 -13.68 -9.77 19.86
N GLU A 316 -12.85 -10.19 18.93
CA GLU A 316 -12.62 -11.59 18.58
C GLU A 316 -11.13 -11.84 18.43
N ASP A 317 -10.69 -13.10 18.57
CA ASP A 317 -9.37 -13.54 18.13
C ASP A 317 -9.11 -13.09 16.70
N CYS A 318 -7.97 -12.45 16.48
CA CYS A 318 -7.56 -12.07 15.14
C CYS A 318 -7.29 -13.32 14.31
N VAL A 319 -8.00 -13.46 13.20
CA VAL A 319 -7.82 -14.57 12.26
C VAL A 319 -7.11 -14.10 10.99
N ALA A 320 -6.55 -15.05 10.24
CA ALA A 320 -5.74 -14.77 9.06
C ALA A 320 -6.41 -13.81 8.05
N ALA A 321 -5.57 -13.09 7.30
CA ALA A 321 -6.02 -12.07 6.36
C ALA A 321 -7.06 -12.63 5.38
N GLY A 322 -8.23 -11.98 5.30
CA GLY A 322 -9.36 -12.40 4.46
C GLY A 322 -10.62 -12.86 5.21
N SER A 323 -10.61 -12.90 6.55
CA SER A 323 -11.85 -13.06 7.32
C SER A 323 -12.72 -11.81 7.22
N THR A 324 -13.97 -11.99 6.83
CA THR A 324 -14.96 -10.92 6.72
C THR A 324 -15.33 -10.41 8.12
N GLY A 325 -15.05 -9.14 8.42
CA GLY A 325 -15.49 -8.48 9.66
C GLY A 325 -14.39 -7.90 10.54
N GLN A 326 -13.15 -8.39 10.46
CA GLN A 326 -12.02 -7.92 11.31
C GLN A 326 -11.12 -6.88 10.64
N SER A 327 -11.26 -6.76 9.33
CA SER A 327 -10.51 -5.87 8.49
C SER A 327 -11.34 -4.62 8.22
N TRP A 328 -10.73 -3.45 8.38
CA TRP A 328 -11.37 -2.15 8.25
C TRP A 328 -10.63 -1.29 7.22
N THR A 329 -11.42 -0.64 6.38
CA THR A 329 -11.00 0.41 5.46
C THR A 329 -11.25 1.76 6.10
N VAL A 330 -10.21 2.56 6.22
CA VAL A 330 -10.35 3.98 6.58
C VAL A 330 -10.60 4.79 5.30
N SER A 331 -11.77 5.42 5.22
CA SER A 331 -12.18 6.25 4.09
C SER A 331 -12.67 7.61 4.59
N GLY A 332 -11.79 8.62 4.56
CA GLY A 332 -12.04 9.90 5.23
C GLY A 332 -12.26 9.69 6.74
N ASN A 333 -13.41 10.13 7.25
CA ASN A 333 -13.81 9.92 8.65
C ASN A 333 -14.61 8.61 8.85
N ALA A 334 -14.80 7.77 7.83
CA ALA A 334 -15.53 6.52 7.98
C ALA A 334 -14.60 5.33 8.24
N LEU A 335 -15.01 4.45 9.16
CA LEU A 335 -14.44 3.12 9.36
C LEU A 335 -15.37 2.10 8.70
N GLN A 336 -15.03 1.66 7.50
CA GLN A 336 -15.81 0.72 6.71
C GLN A 336 -15.29 -0.71 6.89
N VAL A 337 -16.15 -1.70 7.10
CA VAL A 337 -15.74 -3.10 7.10
C VAL A 337 -15.25 -3.46 5.69
N TYR A 338 -14.01 -3.90 5.59
CA TYR A 338 -13.30 -4.17 4.34
C TYR A 338 -14.13 -5.07 3.40
N GLY A 339 -14.22 -4.67 2.14
CA GLY A 339 -14.95 -5.42 1.11
C GLY A 339 -16.48 -5.34 1.22
N THR A 340 -17.04 -4.61 2.19
CA THR A 340 -18.49 -4.43 2.38
C THR A 340 -18.92 -2.98 2.24
N SER A 341 -20.23 -2.71 2.21
CA SER A 341 -20.80 -1.35 2.26
C SER A 341 -21.21 -0.93 3.68
N GLN A 342 -20.61 -1.53 4.72
CA GLN A 342 -21.00 -1.34 6.12
C GLN A 342 -19.96 -0.52 6.87
N CYS A 343 -20.40 0.45 7.67
CA CYS A 343 -19.56 1.36 8.43
C CYS A 343 -19.81 1.21 9.93
N LEU A 344 -18.75 1.35 10.74
CA LEU A 344 -18.85 1.47 12.19
C LEU A 344 -19.80 2.62 12.54
N THR A 345 -20.83 2.34 13.32
CA THR A 345 -21.97 3.22 13.54
C THR A 345 -22.36 3.24 15.01
N VAL A 346 -22.63 4.43 15.54
CA VAL A 346 -23.38 4.61 16.79
C VAL A 346 -24.88 4.40 16.53
N PRO A 347 -25.53 3.35 17.07
CA PRO A 347 -26.94 3.07 16.78
C PRO A 347 -27.85 4.25 17.13
N GLY A 348 -28.56 4.76 16.12
CA GLY A 348 -29.49 5.88 16.28
C GLY A 348 -28.86 7.20 16.74
N GLY A 349 -27.52 7.32 16.74
CA GLY A 349 -26.83 8.48 17.28
C GLY A 349 -27.02 8.63 18.79
N ASN A 350 -27.23 7.53 19.51
CA ASN A 350 -27.39 7.54 20.96
C ASN A 350 -26.06 7.93 21.63
N THR A 351 -26.09 9.00 22.42
CA THR A 351 -24.92 9.61 23.07
C THR A 351 -24.65 9.07 24.47
N ALA A 352 -25.43 8.11 24.96
CA ALA A 352 -25.23 7.55 26.29
C ALA A 352 -23.98 6.67 26.36
N ASP A 353 -23.14 6.89 27.37
CA ASP A 353 -22.04 5.99 27.74
C ASP A 353 -22.55 4.55 27.88
N GLY A 354 -21.82 3.62 27.27
CA GLY A 354 -22.20 2.21 27.22
C GLY A 354 -23.12 1.83 26.07
N THR A 355 -23.40 2.77 25.15
CA THR A 355 -24.08 2.44 23.89
C THR A 355 -23.17 1.52 23.07
N GLN A 356 -23.60 0.28 22.86
CA GLN A 356 -22.87 -0.71 22.07
C GLN A 356 -22.82 -0.29 20.60
N LEU A 357 -21.66 -0.50 19.98
CA LEU A 357 -21.42 -0.18 18.58
C LEU A 357 -21.99 -1.26 17.66
N GLN A 358 -22.42 -0.84 16.48
CA GLN A 358 -22.86 -1.73 15.43
C GLN A 358 -22.22 -1.33 14.10
N ILE A 359 -22.38 -2.15 13.08
CA ILE A 359 -22.19 -1.72 11.69
C ILE A 359 -23.53 -1.35 11.05
N SER A 360 -23.54 -0.42 10.11
CA SER A 360 -24.71 -0.17 9.25
C SER A 360 -24.31 0.39 7.89
N THR A 361 -25.20 0.37 6.91
CA THR A 361 -24.89 0.80 5.54
C THR A 361 -24.25 2.19 5.52
N CYS A 362 -23.04 2.29 4.95
CA CYS A 362 -22.29 3.53 4.84
C CYS A 362 -23.12 4.59 4.10
N THR A 363 -23.31 5.73 4.74
CA THR A 363 -24.10 6.85 4.20
C THR A 363 -23.28 8.13 4.29
N SER A 364 -23.11 8.83 3.17
CA SER A 364 -22.37 10.10 3.14
C SER A 364 -23.02 11.15 4.05
N ASN A 365 -22.21 11.94 4.77
CA ASN A 365 -22.63 12.97 5.72
C ASN A 365 -23.50 12.44 6.88
N ASN A 366 -23.25 11.20 7.31
CA ASN A 366 -23.91 10.62 8.48
C ASN A 366 -23.00 10.75 9.70
N ALA A 367 -23.31 11.72 10.55
CA ALA A 367 -22.56 12.00 11.77
C ALA A 367 -22.41 10.77 12.69
N ASN A 368 -23.33 9.81 12.66
CA ASN A 368 -23.25 8.57 13.46
C ASN A 368 -22.17 7.59 12.98
N GLN A 369 -21.58 7.83 11.82
CA GLN A 369 -20.59 6.98 11.14
C GLN A 369 -19.24 7.69 10.95
N GLU A 370 -19.08 8.89 11.52
CA GLU A 370 -17.89 9.72 11.36
C GLU A 370 -17.00 9.66 12.60
N TRP A 371 -15.74 9.31 12.40
CA TRP A 371 -14.75 9.03 13.42
C TRP A 371 -13.47 9.81 13.12
N THR A 372 -12.88 10.41 14.15
CA THR A 372 -11.50 10.88 14.14
C THR A 372 -10.59 9.75 14.60
N ILE A 373 -9.77 9.26 13.68
CA ILE A 373 -8.88 8.11 13.93
C ILE A 373 -7.50 8.65 14.28
N GLY A 374 -7.18 8.65 15.57
CA GLY A 374 -5.88 9.07 16.10
C GLY A 374 -4.82 7.96 16.02
N SER A 375 -3.64 8.25 16.59
CA SER A 375 -2.54 7.28 16.67
C SER A 375 -2.78 6.14 17.66
N SER A 376 -3.68 6.34 18.63
CA SER A 376 -3.99 5.37 19.67
C SER A 376 -5.48 5.39 20.09
N THR A 377 -6.31 6.24 19.50
CA THR A 377 -7.73 6.40 19.87
C THR A 377 -8.60 6.46 18.62
N ILE A 378 -9.84 6.02 18.75
CA ILE A 378 -10.88 6.19 17.71
C ILE A 378 -11.99 6.99 18.38
N GLN A 379 -12.12 8.26 18.01
CA GLN A 379 -13.04 9.20 18.64
C GLN A 379 -14.22 9.49 17.71
N TRP A 380 -15.44 9.49 18.25
CA TRP A 380 -16.62 9.87 17.49
C TRP A 380 -16.62 11.39 17.22
N THR A 381 -16.99 11.85 16.01
CA THR A 381 -16.89 13.29 15.67
C THR A 381 -17.99 14.15 16.29
N VAL A 382 -19.07 13.55 16.80
CA VAL A 382 -20.24 14.26 17.32
C VAL A 382 -20.07 14.68 18.77
N GLU A 383 -19.40 13.87 19.59
CA GLU A 383 -19.18 14.11 21.02
C GLU A 383 -17.80 13.59 21.46
N ASP A 384 -17.36 13.93 22.67
CA ASP A 384 -16.08 13.50 23.23
C ASP A 384 -16.11 12.05 23.75
N SER A 385 -16.60 11.14 22.90
CA SER A 385 -16.75 9.72 23.18
C SER A 385 -15.84 8.90 22.26
N CYS A 386 -15.17 7.91 22.84
CA CYS A 386 -14.19 7.06 22.18
C CYS A 386 -14.76 5.64 22.02
N VAL A 387 -14.28 4.92 21.02
CA VAL A 387 -14.47 3.47 20.92
C VAL A 387 -13.79 2.83 22.13
N ASP A 388 -14.59 2.15 22.93
CA ASP A 388 -14.25 1.60 24.23
C ASP A 388 -14.47 0.09 24.21
N ASN A 389 -13.43 -0.66 24.57
CA ASN A 389 -13.56 -2.07 24.87
C ASN A 389 -14.27 -2.22 26.22
N THR A 390 -15.49 -2.73 26.22
CA THR A 390 -16.36 -2.74 27.41
C THR A 390 -15.66 -3.41 28.60
N GLY A 391 -15.40 -2.62 29.64
CA GLY A 391 -14.74 -3.10 30.86
C GLY A 391 -13.28 -3.53 30.68
N GLY A 392 -12.67 -3.29 29.51
CA GLY A 392 -11.30 -3.72 29.18
C GLY A 392 -11.12 -5.24 29.08
N VAL A 393 -12.21 -5.99 28.91
CA VAL A 393 -12.20 -7.45 28.82
C VAL A 393 -11.82 -7.89 27.41
N THR A 394 -10.91 -8.85 27.27
CA THR A 394 -10.40 -9.30 25.96
C THR A 394 -10.90 -10.70 25.57
N THR A 395 -11.98 -11.19 26.18
CA THR A 395 -12.63 -12.44 25.75
C THR A 395 -13.41 -12.23 24.46
N ASP A 396 -13.46 -13.26 23.60
CA ASP A 396 -14.27 -13.26 22.39
C ASP A 396 -15.74 -12.94 22.70
N GLY A 397 -16.38 -12.18 21.81
CA GLY A 397 -17.73 -11.66 21.97
C GLY A 397 -17.86 -10.49 22.96
N ASN A 398 -16.77 -9.93 23.49
CA ASN A 398 -16.87 -8.74 24.34
C ASN A 398 -17.25 -7.51 23.49
N PRO A 399 -18.36 -6.80 23.79
CA PRO A 399 -18.84 -5.74 22.92
C PRO A 399 -17.93 -4.51 22.95
N ALA A 400 -17.76 -3.87 21.80
CA ALA A 400 -17.28 -2.50 21.72
C ALA A 400 -18.44 -1.53 21.97
N GLN A 401 -18.19 -0.46 22.69
CA GLN A 401 -19.17 0.57 23.02
C GLN A 401 -18.57 1.96 22.78
N ILE A 402 -19.40 3.00 22.82
CA ILE A 402 -18.90 4.35 23.07
C ILE A 402 -18.85 4.63 24.56
N TRP A 403 -17.82 5.34 24.97
CA TRP A 403 -17.67 5.88 26.32
C TRP A 403 -16.89 7.18 26.26
N GLY A 404 -17.15 8.14 27.15
CA GLY A 404 -16.37 9.38 27.25
C GLY A 404 -14.86 9.12 27.17
N CYS A 405 -14.13 9.91 26.39
CA CYS A 405 -12.70 9.72 26.16
C CYS A 405 -11.90 9.98 27.45
N THR A 406 -11.41 8.91 28.09
CA THR A 406 -10.62 8.94 29.34
C THR A 406 -9.12 8.77 29.10
N GLY A 407 -8.72 8.26 27.93
CA GLY A 407 -7.34 7.86 27.65
C GLY A 407 -6.92 6.58 28.36
N GLY A 408 -7.87 5.83 28.92
CA GLY A 408 -7.65 4.53 29.55
C GLY A 408 -7.21 3.44 28.56
N PRO A 409 -6.57 2.36 29.03
CA PRO A 409 -6.05 1.29 28.18
C PRO A 409 -7.14 0.54 27.40
N ASN A 410 -8.39 0.58 27.87
CA ASN A 410 -9.54 0.00 27.18
C ASN A 410 -10.09 0.89 26.05
N GLN A 411 -9.55 2.09 25.85
CA GLN A 411 -9.86 2.99 24.72
C GLN A 411 -8.64 3.18 23.80
N ALA A 412 -7.55 2.47 24.11
CA ALA A 412 -6.31 2.51 23.35
C ALA A 412 -6.33 1.42 22.28
N TRP A 413 -6.07 1.80 21.04
CA TRP A 413 -6.11 0.92 19.88
C TRP A 413 -4.82 1.02 19.06
N THR A 414 -4.23 -0.15 18.76
CA THR A 414 -3.06 -0.27 17.88
C THR A 414 -3.52 -0.65 16.48
N ARG A 415 -2.97 0.02 15.46
CA ARG A 415 -3.35 -0.12 14.05
C ARG A 415 -2.27 -0.87 13.29
N THR A 416 -2.65 -1.91 12.56
CA THR A 416 -1.74 -2.75 11.76
C THR A 416 -2.33 -2.98 10.36
N THR A 417 -1.49 -3.34 9.38
CA THR A 417 -1.91 -3.62 7.99
C THR A 417 -2.20 -5.11 7.72
N GLY A 418 -2.07 -5.94 8.74
CA GLY A 418 -2.41 -7.36 8.75
C GLY A 418 -3.04 -7.73 10.10
N PRO A 419 -3.62 -8.92 10.29
CA PRO A 419 -4.39 -9.31 11.48
C PRO A 419 -3.62 -9.36 12.80
N GLY A 420 -2.50 -8.65 12.94
CA GLY A 420 -1.54 -8.94 14.00
C GLY A 420 -1.00 -10.34 13.84
N VAL A 421 -0.15 -10.74 14.78
CA VAL A 421 0.60 -12.00 14.71
C VAL A 421 -0.41 -13.15 14.75
N SER A 422 -0.67 -13.77 13.59
CA SER A 422 -1.29 -15.08 13.57
C SER A 422 -0.45 -15.98 14.48
N SER A 423 -1.11 -16.75 15.33
CA SER A 423 -0.49 -17.71 16.25
C SER A 423 0.20 -18.89 15.51
N GLY A 424 0.90 -18.62 14.40
CA GLY A 424 1.49 -19.64 13.54
C GLY A 424 2.46 -19.18 12.45
N SER A 425 3.01 -17.95 12.45
CA SER A 425 4.03 -17.58 11.44
C SER A 425 5.33 -16.99 11.99
N GLY A 426 5.52 -16.97 13.31
CA GLY A 426 6.85 -16.73 13.90
C GLY A 426 7.59 -18.05 14.04
N GLU A 427 8.89 -18.03 13.77
CA GLU A 427 9.78 -19.14 14.06
C GLU A 427 10.28 -19.03 15.49
N THR A 428 10.46 -20.19 16.09
CA THR A 428 11.12 -20.33 17.37
C THR A 428 12.63 -20.42 17.14
N ILE A 429 13.39 -19.52 17.77
CA ILE A 429 14.86 -19.52 17.67
C ILE A 429 15.44 -20.21 18.90
N THR A 430 16.23 -21.26 18.71
CA THR A 430 16.81 -22.05 19.81
C THR A 430 18.34 -22.08 19.72
N PRO A 431 19.09 -22.04 20.84
CA PRO A 431 20.54 -22.23 20.79
C PRO A 431 20.89 -23.61 20.20
N GLY A 432 21.97 -23.72 19.44
CA GLY A 432 22.44 -24.99 18.86
C GLY A 432 22.63 -26.12 19.89
N ALA A 433 22.91 -25.75 21.14
CA ALA A 433 23.08 -26.67 22.26
C ALA A 433 21.77 -27.15 22.92
N SER A 434 20.60 -26.60 22.57
CA SER A 434 19.32 -26.94 23.21
C SER A 434 18.11 -26.64 22.32
N SER A 435 17.24 -27.64 22.10
CA SER A 435 15.94 -27.47 21.44
C SER A 435 14.78 -27.18 22.39
N SER A 436 15.04 -27.09 23.70
CA SER A 436 14.04 -26.84 24.75
C SER A 436 14.17 -25.44 25.37
N THR A 437 15.10 -24.65 24.86
CA THR A 437 15.43 -23.30 25.32
C THR A 437 15.31 -22.36 24.13
N CYS A 438 14.60 -21.25 24.31
CA CYS A 438 14.15 -20.37 23.25
C CYS A 438 14.68 -18.95 23.48
N LEU A 439 15.11 -18.29 22.39
CA LEU A 439 15.38 -16.86 22.39
C LEU A 439 14.07 -16.13 22.67
N SER A 440 14.07 -15.29 23.70
CA SER A 440 12.86 -14.70 24.26
C SER A 440 13.06 -13.22 24.56
N ALA A 441 12.01 -12.43 24.41
CA ALA A 441 11.94 -11.07 24.93
C ALA A 441 10.76 -10.99 25.91
N PRO A 442 10.96 -11.17 27.23
CA PRO A 442 9.86 -11.42 28.18
C PRO A 442 8.84 -10.28 28.31
N THR A 443 9.21 -9.07 27.92
CA THR A 443 8.35 -7.88 27.97
C THR A 443 8.38 -7.16 26.63
N ALA A 444 7.20 -6.84 26.09
CA ALA A 444 7.04 -6.04 24.88
C ALA A 444 7.23 -4.53 25.17
N ALA A 445 8.47 -4.10 25.36
CA ALA A 445 8.80 -2.69 25.63
C ALA A 445 10.18 -2.33 25.09
N ASN A 446 10.38 -1.06 24.72
CA ASN A 446 11.68 -0.54 24.29
C ASN A 446 12.71 -0.71 25.41
N GLY A 447 13.84 -1.32 25.08
CA GLY A 447 14.91 -1.63 26.02
C GLY A 447 14.70 -2.90 26.82
N ALA A 448 13.66 -3.69 26.53
CA ALA A 448 13.51 -5.00 27.13
C ALA A 448 14.62 -5.93 26.65
N ALA A 449 15.21 -6.66 27.61
CA ALA A 449 16.32 -7.55 27.33
C ALA A 449 15.90 -8.75 26.49
N VAL A 450 16.80 -9.16 25.59
CA VAL A 450 16.69 -10.46 24.91
C VAL A 450 17.45 -11.50 25.72
N VAL A 451 16.74 -12.57 26.09
CA VAL A 451 17.23 -13.63 26.97
C VAL A 451 16.95 -15.00 26.37
N VAL A 452 17.42 -16.05 27.03
CA VAL A 452 16.93 -17.41 26.79
C VAL A 452 15.98 -17.87 27.89
N GLU A 453 14.88 -18.52 27.54
CA GLU A 453 13.89 -19.08 28.47
C GLU A 453 13.43 -20.47 28.01
N PRO A 454 12.78 -21.28 28.86
CA PRO A 454 12.17 -22.53 28.42
C PRO A 454 11.18 -22.28 27.28
N CYS A 455 11.23 -23.11 26.25
CA CYS A 455 10.33 -22.99 25.11
C CYS A 455 8.87 -23.18 25.52
N ALA A 456 8.03 -22.24 25.15
CA ALA A 456 6.60 -22.19 25.41
C ALA A 456 5.86 -22.07 24.07
N SER A 457 5.18 -23.14 23.68
CA SER A 457 4.45 -23.21 22.41
C SER A 457 3.46 -22.06 22.28
N GLY A 458 3.52 -21.32 21.16
CA GLY A 458 2.64 -20.20 20.87
C GLY A 458 2.90 -18.92 21.67
N SER A 459 3.98 -18.84 22.44
CA SER A 459 4.31 -17.66 23.23
C SER A 459 4.78 -16.51 22.35
N ALA A 460 4.04 -15.40 22.30
CA ALA A 460 4.43 -14.20 21.54
C ALA A 460 5.82 -13.64 21.95
N SER A 461 6.25 -13.92 23.18
CA SER A 461 7.58 -13.55 23.70
C SER A 461 8.73 -14.40 23.14
N GLN A 462 8.44 -15.42 22.33
CA GLN A 462 9.41 -16.36 21.76
C GLN A 462 9.22 -16.59 20.27
N LEU A 463 8.22 -15.94 19.66
CA LEU A 463 7.92 -16.03 18.24
C LEU A 463 8.58 -14.86 17.51
N TRP A 464 9.61 -15.19 16.74
CA TRP A 464 10.36 -14.23 15.95
C TRP A 464 9.99 -14.37 14.48
N THR A 465 9.81 -13.25 13.80
CA THR A 465 9.70 -13.20 12.34
C THR A 465 10.92 -12.49 11.81
N HIS A 466 11.41 -12.86 10.64
CA HIS A 466 12.49 -12.10 10.02
C HIS A 466 12.19 -11.82 8.55
N ASP A 467 12.58 -10.64 8.08
CA ASP A 467 12.78 -10.38 6.66
C ASP A 467 14.29 -10.45 6.35
N LYS A 468 14.75 -9.97 5.19
CA LYS A 468 16.16 -10.16 4.81
C LYS A 468 17.15 -9.47 5.76
N ASN A 469 16.74 -8.38 6.44
CA ASN A 469 17.67 -7.55 7.21
C ASN A 469 17.20 -7.26 8.66
N THR A 470 16.05 -7.77 9.12
CA THR A 470 15.54 -7.50 10.47
C THR A 470 14.97 -8.74 11.14
N LEU A 471 15.22 -8.89 12.45
CA LEU A 471 14.50 -9.84 13.32
C LEU A 471 13.46 -9.06 14.11
N VAL A 472 12.21 -9.49 14.04
CA VAL A 472 11.03 -8.82 14.60
C VAL A 472 10.34 -9.75 15.61
N ILE A 473 9.92 -9.19 16.73
CA ILE A 473 9.14 -9.86 17.79
C ILE A 473 7.97 -8.97 18.21
N TYR A 474 6.87 -9.61 18.63
CA TYR A 474 5.58 -8.95 18.88
C TYR A 474 5.04 -8.15 17.69
N GLY A 475 5.57 -8.37 16.48
CA GLY A 475 5.18 -7.66 15.25
C GLY A 475 5.53 -6.16 15.21
N ALA A 476 6.21 -5.62 16.23
CA ALA A 476 6.46 -4.18 16.35
C ALA A 476 7.85 -3.83 16.91
N TYR A 477 8.55 -4.79 17.50
CA TYR A 477 9.89 -4.58 18.05
C TYR A 477 10.91 -5.38 17.28
N CYS A 478 12.05 -4.77 17.02
CA CYS A 478 13.16 -5.36 16.31
C CYS A 478 14.25 -5.76 17.31
N LEU A 479 14.98 -6.83 17.01
CA LEU A 479 16.24 -7.15 17.69
C LEU A 479 17.17 -5.95 17.52
N ASP A 480 17.69 -5.44 18.63
CA ASP A 480 18.38 -4.16 18.69
C ASP A 480 19.69 -4.33 19.47
N LEU A 481 20.79 -3.89 18.85
CA LEU A 481 22.07 -3.76 19.51
C LEU A 481 22.01 -2.52 20.41
N THR A 482 22.12 -2.75 21.72
CA THR A 482 21.95 -1.70 22.74
C THR A 482 22.88 -0.51 22.45
N ASN A 483 22.29 0.68 22.31
CA ASN A 483 22.94 1.94 21.94
C ASN A 483 23.73 1.93 20.61
N GLY A 484 23.68 0.86 19.83
CA GLY A 484 24.53 0.67 18.66
C GLY A 484 26.01 0.44 19.00
N ASP A 485 26.32 0.02 20.22
CA ASP A 485 27.70 -0.15 20.68
C ASP A 485 28.33 -1.43 20.09
N ALA A 486 29.08 -1.28 19.00
CA ALA A 486 29.75 -2.38 18.29
C ALA A 486 30.99 -2.93 19.02
N ALA A 487 30.79 -3.56 20.17
CA ALA A 487 31.84 -4.19 20.98
C ALA A 487 31.44 -5.60 21.41
N SER A 488 32.40 -6.52 21.45
CA SER A 488 32.18 -7.86 22.02
C SER A 488 31.73 -7.73 23.48
N GLY A 489 30.58 -8.33 23.80
CA GLY A 489 29.95 -8.23 25.10
C GLY A 489 28.82 -7.21 25.20
N THR A 490 28.54 -6.44 24.15
CA THR A 490 27.35 -5.58 24.13
C THR A 490 26.08 -6.42 24.12
N LEU A 491 25.19 -6.16 25.06
CA LEU A 491 23.94 -6.89 25.25
C LEU A 491 22.91 -6.52 24.18
N LEU A 492 22.01 -7.45 23.86
CA LEU A 492 20.90 -7.21 22.95
C LEU A 492 19.61 -6.90 23.71
N GLN A 493 18.82 -6.03 23.11
CA GLN A 493 17.51 -5.62 23.57
C GLN A 493 16.52 -5.70 22.41
N ILE A 494 15.25 -5.42 22.70
CA ILE A 494 14.27 -5.11 21.67
C ILE A 494 13.96 -3.61 21.68
N TRP A 495 13.68 -3.05 20.51
CA TRP A 495 13.27 -1.67 20.37
C TRP A 495 12.28 -1.53 19.22
N SER A 496 11.41 -0.50 19.25
CA SER A 496 10.46 -0.24 18.17
C SER A 496 11.17 -0.30 16.82
N CYS A 497 10.62 -1.09 15.90
CA CYS A 497 11.16 -1.19 14.55
C CYS A 497 11.10 0.16 13.84
N THR A 498 12.19 0.55 13.19
CA THR A 498 12.22 1.76 12.35
C THR A 498 11.89 1.37 10.90
N PRO A 499 10.78 1.85 10.30
CA PRO A 499 10.42 1.49 8.92
C PRO A 499 11.36 2.11 7.87
N GLY A 500 11.76 1.33 6.85
CA GLY A 500 12.51 1.81 5.66
C GLY A 500 13.73 0.94 5.31
N GLU A 501 14.06 0.81 4.01
CA GLU A 501 15.31 0.17 3.59
C GLU A 501 16.50 1.02 4.04
N GLY A 502 17.24 0.51 5.05
CA GLY A 502 18.30 1.23 5.74
C GLY A 502 17.97 1.63 7.19
N GLY A 503 17.01 0.95 7.84
CA GLY A 503 16.66 1.13 9.26
C GLY A 503 17.88 1.26 10.19
N ASN A 504 17.67 1.76 11.42
CA ASN A 504 18.75 2.08 12.36
C ASN A 504 19.81 0.96 12.38
N ALA A 505 21.08 1.30 12.20
CA ALA A 505 22.14 0.33 11.92
C ALA A 505 22.27 -0.74 13.02
N ASN A 506 21.84 -0.42 14.24
CA ASN A 506 21.79 -1.34 15.37
C ASN A 506 20.64 -2.38 15.30
N GLN A 507 19.73 -2.30 14.33
CA GLN A 507 18.60 -3.22 14.11
C GLN A 507 18.75 -4.06 12.83
N GLN A 508 19.89 -3.96 12.14
CA GLN A 508 20.14 -4.64 10.88
C GLN A 508 20.90 -5.95 11.13
N TRP A 509 20.31 -7.07 10.73
CA TRP A 509 20.82 -8.43 10.97
C TRP A 509 20.73 -9.29 9.71
N THR A 510 21.77 -10.06 9.43
CA THR A 510 21.77 -11.12 8.42
C THR A 510 21.51 -12.45 9.11
N VAL A 511 20.41 -13.11 8.72
CA VAL A 511 20.05 -14.44 9.26
C VAL A 511 20.64 -15.51 8.35
N GLY A 512 21.67 -16.20 8.85
CA GLY A 512 22.29 -17.34 8.20
C GLY A 512 21.54 -18.65 8.46
N SER A 513 22.10 -19.76 7.98
CA SER A 513 21.56 -21.11 8.25
C SER A 513 21.63 -21.52 9.72
N ASP A 514 22.62 -20.99 10.44
CA ASP A 514 22.99 -21.39 11.79
C ASP A 514 23.58 -20.23 12.62
N THR A 515 23.68 -19.03 12.06
CA THR A 515 24.20 -17.82 12.73
C THR A 515 23.27 -16.63 12.49
N ILE A 516 23.33 -15.63 13.38
CA ILE A 516 22.69 -14.33 13.20
C ILE A 516 23.79 -13.28 13.29
N GLU A 517 24.05 -12.57 12.20
CA GLU A 517 25.18 -11.65 12.05
C GLU A 517 24.70 -10.20 12.03
N TRP A 518 25.36 -9.32 12.76
CA TRP A 518 25.03 -7.90 12.74
C TRP A 518 25.56 -7.25 11.45
N ALA A 519 24.72 -6.51 10.73
CA ALA A 519 25.10 -5.97 9.42
C ALA A 519 26.21 -4.89 9.48
N GLY A 520 26.46 -4.28 10.64
CA GLY A 520 27.46 -3.23 10.82
C GLY A 520 28.89 -3.71 11.10
N GLY A 521 29.16 -5.03 11.16
CA GLY A 521 30.51 -5.56 11.42
C GLY A 521 30.57 -7.08 11.58
N ASP A 522 31.73 -7.61 11.92
CA ASP A 522 31.98 -9.06 12.07
C ASP A 522 31.56 -9.57 13.47
N PHE A 523 30.28 -9.38 13.81
CA PHE A 523 29.70 -9.72 15.10
C PHE A 523 28.49 -10.63 14.96
N CYS A 524 28.44 -11.68 15.78
CA CYS A 524 27.41 -12.69 15.79
C CYS A 524 26.61 -12.61 17.10
N VAL A 525 25.32 -12.95 17.04
CA VAL A 525 24.51 -13.15 18.24
C VAL A 525 25.09 -14.32 19.03
N ASP A 526 25.45 -14.05 20.27
CA ASP A 526 26.20 -14.91 21.16
C ASP A 526 25.41 -15.15 22.44
N LEU A 527 25.18 -16.42 22.78
CA LEU A 527 24.67 -16.80 24.08
C LEU A 527 25.76 -16.55 25.12
N THR A 528 25.54 -15.54 25.98
CA THR A 528 26.53 -15.08 26.96
C THR A 528 27.07 -16.25 27.79
N ASN A 529 28.38 -16.49 27.68
CA ASN A 529 29.10 -17.59 28.32
C ASN A 529 28.57 -19.01 28.00
N GLY A 530 27.73 -19.17 26.97
CA GLY A 530 27.08 -20.44 26.62
C GLY A 530 26.10 -20.96 27.67
N VAL A 531 25.58 -20.09 28.55
CA VAL A 531 24.72 -20.48 29.68
C VAL A 531 23.25 -20.56 29.25
N LEU A 532 22.62 -21.72 29.41
CA LEU A 532 21.22 -21.99 29.06
C LEU A 532 20.21 -21.70 30.20
N THR A 533 20.65 -21.06 31.28
CA THR A 533 19.76 -20.76 32.41
C THR A 533 18.72 -19.71 31.98
N ALA A 534 17.45 -19.96 32.33
CA ALA A 534 16.35 -19.02 32.05
C ALA A 534 16.68 -17.61 32.54
N GLY A 535 16.50 -16.62 31.67
CA GLY A 535 16.83 -15.22 31.92
C GLY A 535 18.29 -14.82 31.62
N ASN A 536 19.14 -15.75 31.17
CA ASN A 536 20.48 -15.38 30.69
C ASN A 536 20.36 -14.55 29.40
N GLN A 537 20.98 -13.37 29.40
CA GLN A 537 20.92 -12.45 28.26
C GLN A 537 21.82 -12.89 27.12
N VAL A 538 21.45 -12.49 25.90
CA VAL A 538 22.32 -12.64 24.72
C VAL A 538 23.07 -11.33 24.44
N GLN A 539 24.23 -11.47 23.81
CA GLN A 539 25.14 -10.38 23.49
C GLN A 539 25.59 -10.50 22.04
N ILE A 540 26.33 -9.52 21.53
CA ILE A 540 27.16 -9.71 20.34
C ILE A 540 28.57 -10.12 20.75
N TRP A 541 29.20 -10.96 19.93
CA TRP A 541 30.62 -11.30 20.06
C TRP A 541 31.24 -11.48 18.67
N SER A 542 32.55 -11.30 18.53
CA SER A 542 33.22 -11.50 17.23
C SER A 542 32.86 -12.86 16.65
N CYS A 543 32.43 -12.90 15.38
CA CYS A 543 32.15 -14.15 14.70
C CYS A 543 33.42 -15.01 14.58
N SER A 544 33.29 -16.33 14.57
CA SER A 544 34.42 -17.22 14.36
C SER A 544 34.90 -17.19 12.89
N GLY A 545 36.19 -16.97 12.65
CA GLY A 545 36.77 -16.99 11.30
C GLY A 545 36.64 -18.35 10.58
N THR A 546 35.93 -18.33 9.45
CA THR A 546 36.06 -19.19 8.24
C THR A 546 36.17 -20.72 8.33
N SER A 547 35.56 -21.41 9.31
CA SER A 547 35.08 -22.78 9.03
C SER A 547 34.00 -23.35 9.96
N THR A 548 33.89 -22.90 11.22
CA THR A 548 32.87 -23.40 12.17
C THR A 548 32.50 -22.34 13.22
N PRO A 549 31.21 -21.96 13.37
CA PRO A 549 30.71 -21.11 14.46
C PRO A 549 31.11 -21.62 15.85
N TYR A 550 31.32 -20.71 16.80
CA TYR A 550 31.40 -21.11 18.21
C TYR A 550 30.07 -21.74 18.66
N ALA A 551 30.11 -22.75 19.52
CA ALA A 551 28.90 -23.49 19.91
C ALA A 551 27.80 -22.62 20.53
N ASN A 552 28.18 -21.51 21.17
CA ASN A 552 27.28 -20.52 21.76
C ASN A 552 26.83 -19.43 20.77
N GLN A 553 27.23 -19.50 19.50
CA GLN A 553 26.79 -18.62 18.41
C GLN A 553 25.90 -19.35 17.39
N ILE A 554 25.67 -20.65 17.60
CA ILE A 554 24.80 -21.46 16.75
C ILE A 554 23.34 -21.26 17.18
N TRP A 555 22.47 -20.99 16.22
CA TRP A 555 21.03 -20.83 16.42
C TRP A 555 20.26 -21.68 15.41
N ASN A 556 19.23 -22.39 15.86
CA ASN A 556 18.30 -23.12 15.00
C ASN A 556 16.98 -22.37 14.91
N PHE A 557 16.38 -22.39 13.72
CA PHE A 557 15.11 -21.77 13.39
C PHE A 557 14.08 -22.87 13.13
N SER A 558 12.92 -22.83 13.80
CA SER A 558 11.93 -23.92 13.78
C SER A 558 10.49 -23.49 13.92
#